data_AF-A0A7C3KIH3-F1
#
_entry.id   AF-A0A7C3KIH3-F1
#
_cell.length_a   1.000
_cell.length_b   1.000
_cell.length_c   1.000
_cell.angle_alpha   90.00
_cell.angle_beta   90.00
_cell.angle_gamma   90.00
#
_symmetry.space_group_name_H-M   'P 1'
#
loop_
_entity.id
_entity.type
_entity.pdbx_description
1 polymer ?
#
loop_
_entity_poly.entity_id
_entity_poly.type
_entity_poly.pdbx_seq_one_letter_code
_entity_poly.pdbx_strand_id
1 'polypeptide(L)'
;MPTDLWQSIQSLLLLCAFEDSSAVQQLAPVIQVLRQNLPNANLLVLNRLEQGFELINHDSLTEQIKPSAFYPCTSDRDLVAWLHDHSFDAAIIFTRPSQSPYALAYLCYLAGIRIRLGQSREFGGGVLSPCVTPKANPVTVVAHHLHLLTSAGFSYTESTEAAIAH
;
A
#
# COMPACT_ATOMS: atom_id res chain seq x y z
N MET A 1 7.08 -13.98 8.03
CA MET A 1 7.94 -12.84 8.40
C MET A 1 7.81 -12.64 9.91
N PRO A 2 8.87 -12.27 10.65
CA PRO A 2 8.75 -11.96 12.07
C PRO A 2 7.86 -10.72 12.23
N THR A 3 6.82 -10.82 13.06
CA THR A 3 5.86 -9.72 13.32
C THR A 3 6.56 -8.48 13.91
N ASP A 4 7.70 -8.69 14.57
CA ASP A 4 8.51 -7.65 15.23
C ASP A 4 9.06 -6.60 14.25
N LEU A 5 9.27 -6.94 12.97
CA LEU A 5 9.74 -6.00 11.95
C LEU A 5 8.78 -4.82 11.77
N TRP A 6 7.48 -5.09 11.80
CA TRP A 6 6.46 -4.07 11.55
C TRP A 6 6.29 -3.12 12.73
N GLN A 7 6.58 -3.57 13.96
CA GLN A 7 6.43 -2.76 15.17
C GLN A 7 7.42 -1.59 15.27
N SER A 8 8.54 -1.65 14.54
CA SER A 8 9.50 -0.54 14.48
C SER A 8 9.17 0.52 13.42
N ILE A 9 8.16 0.29 12.58
CA ILE A 9 7.80 1.20 11.48
C ILE A 9 7.11 2.44 12.03
N GLN A 10 7.65 3.62 11.72
CA GLN A 10 7.09 4.92 12.09
C GLN A 10 6.37 5.59 10.91
N SER A 11 6.82 5.36 9.69
CA SER A 11 6.23 5.93 8.47
C SER A 11 6.04 4.85 7.40
N LEU A 12 4.78 4.57 7.07
CA LEU A 12 4.37 3.54 6.12
C LEU A 12 3.67 4.17 4.91
N LEU A 13 4.23 3.90 3.73
CA LEU A 13 3.63 4.27 2.45
C LEU A 13 2.70 3.16 1.94
N LEU A 14 1.47 3.50 1.57
CA LEU A 14 0.53 2.63 0.86
C LEU A 14 0.44 3.12 -0.58
N LEU A 15 1.12 2.42 -1.49
CA LEU A 15 1.26 2.83 -2.88
C LEU A 15 0.32 2.03 -3.78
N CYS A 16 -0.54 2.72 -4.52
CA CYS A 16 -1.62 2.13 -5.31
C CYS A 16 -1.61 2.64 -6.75
N ALA A 17 -2.15 1.87 -7.68
CA ALA A 17 -2.37 2.31 -9.07
C ALA A 17 -3.81 1.97 -9.51
N PHE A 18 -4.78 2.54 -8.81
CA PHE A 18 -6.18 2.47 -9.22
C PHE A 18 -6.47 3.53 -10.27
N GLU A 19 -7.34 3.20 -11.23
CA GLU A 19 -7.67 4.08 -12.36
C GLU A 19 -8.50 5.31 -11.95
N ASP A 20 -9.03 5.32 -10.73
CA ASP A 20 -9.88 6.38 -10.20
C ASP A 20 -9.50 6.72 -8.74
N SER A 21 -10.09 7.79 -8.21
CA SER A 21 -9.96 8.22 -6.81
C SER A 21 -10.73 7.34 -5.81
N SER A 22 -11.24 6.17 -6.22
CA SER A 22 -11.91 5.23 -5.31
C SER A 22 -10.93 4.36 -4.51
N ALA A 23 -9.61 4.54 -4.72
CA ALA A 23 -8.53 3.84 -4.02
C ALA A 23 -8.76 3.76 -2.50
N VAL A 24 -9.17 4.86 -1.89
CA VAL A 24 -9.46 4.94 -0.45
C VAL A 24 -10.62 4.05 -0.05
N GLN A 25 -11.70 4.05 -0.82
CA GLN A 25 -12.91 3.29 -0.50
C GLN A 25 -12.63 1.79 -0.63
N GLN A 26 -11.90 1.40 -1.67
CA GLN A 26 -11.49 0.01 -1.88
C GLN A 26 -10.49 -0.48 -0.82
N LEU A 27 -9.60 0.40 -0.36
CA LEU A 27 -8.60 0.07 0.65
C LEU A 27 -9.03 0.36 2.09
N ALA A 28 -10.17 1.00 2.34
CA ALA A 28 -10.66 1.30 3.67
C ALA A 28 -10.54 0.12 4.66
N PRO A 29 -10.99 -1.10 4.32
CA PRO A 29 -10.84 -2.23 5.25
C PRO A 29 -9.39 -2.67 5.44
N VAL A 30 -8.57 -2.57 4.40
CA VAL A 30 -7.13 -2.89 4.44
C VAL A 30 -6.39 -1.89 5.33
N ILE A 31 -6.73 -0.61 5.20
CA ILE A 31 -6.18 0.48 6.02
C ILE A 31 -6.63 0.33 7.48
N GLN A 32 -7.87 -0.08 7.73
CA GLN A 32 -8.35 -0.38 9.08
C GLN A 32 -7.52 -1.48 9.74
N VAL A 33 -7.24 -2.58 9.02
CA VAL A 33 -6.38 -3.66 9.52
C VAL A 33 -4.97 -3.14 9.83
N LEU A 34 -4.38 -2.35 8.92
CA LEU A 34 -3.06 -1.76 9.16
C LEU A 34 -3.05 -0.88 10.40
N ARG A 35 -4.08 -0.04 10.58
CA ARG A 35 -4.18 0.85 11.75
C ARG A 35 -4.32 0.08 13.07
N GLN A 36 -5.05 -1.03 13.08
CA GLN A 36 -5.19 -1.89 14.25
C GLN A 36 -3.85 -2.54 14.64
N ASN A 37 -3.04 -2.92 13.65
CA ASN A 37 -1.74 -3.56 13.90
C ASN A 37 -0.60 -2.56 14.13
N LEU A 38 -0.73 -1.34 13.59
CA LEU A 38 0.25 -0.26 13.64
C LEU A 38 -0.40 1.05 14.13
N PRO A 39 -0.83 1.12 15.40
CA PRO A 39 -1.59 2.26 15.89
C PRO A 39 -0.80 3.58 15.87
N ASN A 40 0.52 3.49 15.99
CA ASN A 40 1.41 4.65 16.10
C ASN A 40 2.16 4.99 14.79
N ALA A 41 2.02 4.18 13.75
CA ALA A 41 2.68 4.45 12.47
C ALA A 41 1.90 5.51 11.69
N ASN A 42 2.62 6.45 11.09
CA ASN A 42 2.04 7.39 10.15
C ASN A 42 1.72 6.66 8.85
N LEU A 43 0.47 6.72 8.40
CA LEU A 43 0.02 6.04 7.18
C LEU A 43 -0.31 7.05 6.11
N LEU A 44 0.42 6.97 4.99
CA LEU A 44 0.21 7.82 3.83
C LEU A 44 -0.15 6.97 2.63
N VAL A 45 -1.29 7.26 2.02
CA VAL A 45 -1.73 6.62 0.79
C VAL A 45 -1.35 7.50 -0.39
N LEU A 46 -0.69 6.90 -1.38
CA LEU A 46 -0.36 7.52 -2.65
C LEU A 46 -1.01 6.70 -3.77
N ASN A 47 -1.95 7.29 -4.49
CA ASN A 47 -2.59 6.66 -5.63
C ASN A 47 -2.04 7.25 -6.94
N ARG A 48 -1.45 6.39 -7.78
CA ARG A 48 -0.96 6.78 -9.11
C ARG A 48 -2.12 6.87 -10.07
N LEU A 49 -2.36 8.08 -10.57
CA LEU A 49 -3.33 8.39 -11.60
C LEU A 49 -2.60 8.69 -12.92
N GLU A 50 -3.34 8.80 -14.03
CA GLU A 50 -2.73 9.13 -15.33
C GLU A 50 -2.02 10.49 -15.33
N GLN A 51 -2.56 11.47 -14.61
CA GLN A 51 -2.08 12.85 -14.62
C GLN A 51 -1.16 13.21 -13.44
N GLY A 52 -0.81 12.24 -12.58
CA GLY A 52 0.01 12.49 -11.40
C GLY A 52 -0.34 11.56 -10.25
N PHE A 53 -0.20 12.06 -9.02
CA PHE A 53 -0.46 11.28 -7.82
C PHE A 53 -1.43 11.99 -6.89
N GLU A 54 -2.38 11.23 -6.38
CA GLU A 54 -3.29 11.67 -5.33
C GLU A 54 -2.72 11.26 -3.97
N LEU A 55 -2.51 12.27 -3.11
CA LEU A 55 -1.96 12.10 -1.78
C LEU A 55 -3.07 12.14 -0.73
N ILE A 56 -3.17 11.06 0.05
CA ILE A 56 -4.25 10.90 1.01
C ILE A 56 -3.63 10.50 2.35
N ASN A 57 -3.54 11.48 3.24
CA ASN A 57 -3.07 11.27 4.59
C ASN A 57 -4.19 10.67 5.45
N HIS A 58 -3.97 9.47 5.98
CA HIS A 58 -4.94 8.82 6.85
C HIS A 58 -4.86 9.31 8.31
N ASP A 59 -3.73 9.86 8.76
CA ASP A 59 -3.54 10.27 10.16
C ASP A 59 -4.40 11.47 10.56
N SER A 60 -4.99 12.18 9.60
CA SER A 60 -5.83 13.35 9.86
C SER A 60 -7.24 13.03 10.39
N LEU A 61 -7.57 11.78 10.73
CA LEU A 61 -8.95 11.30 10.64
C LEU A 61 -9.50 10.63 11.89
N THR A 62 -9.77 11.45 12.89
CA THR A 62 -11.14 11.43 13.40
C THR A 62 -12.07 11.91 12.27
N GLU A 63 -12.72 10.96 11.59
CA GLU A 63 -13.99 11.11 10.86
C GLU A 63 -14.06 11.60 9.39
N GLN A 64 -13.00 11.90 8.62
CA GLN A 64 -13.23 12.30 7.20
C GLN A 64 -12.01 12.18 6.29
N ILE A 65 -11.79 11.04 5.63
CA ILE A 65 -10.70 10.88 4.64
C ILE A 65 -10.82 11.94 3.55
N LYS A 66 -10.08 13.04 3.70
CA LYS A 66 -10.01 14.13 2.73
C LYS A 66 -8.77 13.90 1.87
N PRO A 67 -8.88 13.99 0.53
CA PRO A 67 -7.71 14.11 -0.33
C PRO A 67 -6.86 15.28 0.19
N SER A 68 -5.67 14.97 0.70
CA SER A 68 -4.85 15.95 1.41
C SER A 68 -4.05 16.82 0.44
N ALA A 69 -3.76 16.32 -0.76
CA ALA A 69 -3.17 17.09 -1.86
C ALA A 69 -3.21 16.29 -3.18
N PHE A 70 -3.24 16.98 -4.31
CA PHE A 70 -2.86 16.41 -5.60
C PHE A 70 -1.45 16.88 -5.93
N TYR A 71 -0.55 15.95 -6.22
CA TYR A 71 0.82 16.26 -6.60
C TYR A 71 0.98 16.01 -8.10
N PRO A 72 1.00 17.07 -8.95
CA PRO A 72 1.27 16.94 -10.37
C PRO A 72 2.77 16.66 -10.59
N CYS A 73 3.20 15.44 -10.28
CA CYS A 73 4.50 14.93 -10.71
C CYS A 73 4.38 14.49 -12.17
N THR A 74 5.00 15.23 -13.08
CA THR A 74 5.05 14.85 -14.50
C THR A 74 6.13 13.82 -14.81
N SER A 75 7.03 13.53 -13.87
CA SER A 75 8.11 12.55 -14.07
C SER A 75 8.27 11.58 -12.90
N ASP A 76 8.68 10.36 -13.21
CA ASP A 76 9.04 9.34 -12.21
C ASP A 76 10.24 9.80 -11.36
N ARG A 77 11.13 10.66 -11.89
CA ARG A 77 12.28 11.21 -11.14
C ARG A 77 11.82 12.12 -10.00
N ASP A 78 10.87 13.00 -10.26
CA ASP A 78 10.37 13.93 -9.23
C ASP A 78 9.66 13.16 -8.12
N LEU A 79 8.94 12.09 -8.48
CA LEU A 79 8.37 11.17 -7.50
C LEU A 79 9.45 10.50 -6.66
N VAL A 80 10.51 9.96 -7.28
CA VAL A 80 11.60 9.30 -6.55
C VAL A 80 12.27 10.27 -5.56
N ALA A 81 12.50 11.52 -5.97
CA ALA A 81 13.03 12.55 -5.09
C ALA A 81 12.09 12.83 -3.91
N TRP A 82 10.79 13.00 -4.19
CA TRP A 82 9.77 13.21 -3.17
C TRP A 82 9.71 12.04 -2.18
N LEU A 83 9.68 10.80 -2.66
CA LEU A 83 9.67 9.59 -1.83
C LEU A 83 10.93 9.48 -0.96
N HIS A 84 12.08 9.85 -1.50
CA HIS A 84 13.35 9.86 -0.78
C HIS A 84 13.32 10.87 0.37
N ASP A 85 12.88 12.11 0.09
CA ASP A 85 12.81 13.18 1.09
C ASP A 85 11.85 12.86 2.24
N HIS A 86 10.79 12.09 1.97
CA HIS A 86 9.81 11.66 3.00
C HIS A 86 10.30 10.50 3.87
N SER A 87 11.40 9.83 3.50
CA SER A 87 12.07 8.83 4.34
C SER A 87 11.15 7.74 4.91
N PHE A 88 10.28 7.16 4.08
CA PHE A 88 9.41 6.05 4.50
C PHE A 88 10.24 4.82 4.91
N ASP A 89 9.88 4.20 6.03
CA ASP A 89 10.55 2.99 6.53
C ASP A 89 10.19 1.78 5.65
N ALA A 90 8.94 1.76 5.18
CA ALA A 90 8.38 0.68 4.39
C ALA A 90 7.32 1.20 3.40
N ALA A 91 7.12 0.43 2.33
CA ALA A 91 6.03 0.60 1.38
C ALA A 91 5.26 -0.71 1.20
N ILE A 92 3.93 -0.64 1.21
CA ILE A 92 3.04 -1.72 0.77
C ILE A 92 2.43 -1.31 -0.56
N ILE A 93 2.60 -2.16 -1.56
CA ILE A 93 2.18 -1.91 -2.94
C ILE A 93 0.91 -2.70 -3.21
N PHE A 94 -0.17 -1.98 -3.46
CA PHE A 94 -1.47 -2.53 -3.80
C PHE A 94 -1.72 -2.38 -5.29
N THR A 95 -1.82 -3.50 -6.00
CA THR A 95 -2.26 -3.55 -7.39
C THR A 95 -3.51 -4.41 -7.50
N ARG A 96 -4.24 -4.28 -8.62
CA ARG A 96 -5.28 -5.26 -8.95
C ARG A 96 -4.63 -6.62 -9.25
N PRO A 97 -5.34 -7.76 -9.09
CA PRO A 97 -4.78 -9.09 -9.29
C PRO A 97 -4.08 -9.35 -10.64
N SER A 98 -4.44 -8.62 -11.70
CA SER A 98 -3.85 -8.73 -13.04
C SER A 98 -2.74 -7.71 -13.32
N GLN A 99 -2.47 -6.78 -12.40
CA GLN A 99 -1.49 -5.71 -12.58
C GLN A 99 -0.18 -6.04 -11.86
N SER A 100 0.92 -5.82 -12.56
CA SER A 100 2.26 -6.00 -11.99
C SER A 100 2.59 -4.89 -10.97
N PRO A 101 3.09 -5.23 -9.77
CA PRO A 101 3.49 -4.24 -8.77
C PRO A 101 4.88 -3.63 -9.04
N TYR A 102 5.66 -4.20 -9.97
CA TYR A 102 7.09 -3.93 -10.05
C TYR A 102 7.43 -2.51 -10.48
N ALA A 103 6.59 -1.86 -11.30
CA ALA A 103 6.82 -0.46 -11.67
C ALA A 103 6.80 0.44 -10.42
N LEU A 104 5.79 0.30 -9.57
CA LEU A 104 5.67 1.04 -8.31
C LEU A 104 6.76 0.65 -7.32
N ALA A 105 7.04 -0.64 -7.19
CA ALA A 105 8.08 -1.17 -6.32
C ALA A 105 9.47 -0.64 -6.70
N TYR A 106 9.74 -0.48 -8.00
CA TYR A 106 11.01 0.04 -8.51
C TYR A 106 11.21 1.51 -8.16
N LEU A 107 10.15 2.33 -8.18
CA LEU A 107 10.21 3.72 -7.72
C LEU A 107 10.58 3.79 -6.23
N CYS A 108 9.93 2.95 -5.40
CA CYS A 108 10.28 2.83 -3.97
C CYS A 108 11.72 2.37 -3.75
N TYR A 109 12.21 1.43 -4.59
CA TYR A 109 13.59 0.96 -4.54
C TYR A 109 14.58 2.08 -4.84
N LEU A 110 14.34 2.87 -5.90
CA LEU A 110 15.18 4.01 -6.25
C LEU A 110 15.17 5.11 -5.18
N ALA A 111 14.05 5.29 -4.47
CA ALA A 111 13.93 6.22 -3.36
C ALA A 111 14.66 5.75 -2.08
N GLY A 112 15.13 4.49 -2.04
CA GLY A 112 15.85 3.92 -0.90
C GLY A 112 14.96 3.27 0.17
N ILE A 113 13.66 3.11 -0.07
CA ILE A 113 12.72 2.47 0.86
C ILE A 113 13.06 0.97 0.91
N ARG A 114 13.48 0.46 2.07
CA ARG A 114 14.07 -0.88 2.18
C ARG A 114 13.05 -2.01 2.15
N ILE A 115 11.93 -1.84 2.85
CA ILE A 115 10.85 -2.82 2.89
C ILE A 115 9.82 -2.43 1.83
N ARG A 116 9.59 -3.31 0.86
CA ARG A 116 8.72 -3.08 -0.30
C ARG A 116 7.85 -4.32 -0.47
N LEU A 117 6.78 -4.38 0.30
CA LEU A 117 5.84 -5.49 0.32
C LEU A 117 4.91 -5.41 -0.89
N GLY A 118 4.73 -6.51 -1.62
CA GLY A 118 3.78 -6.59 -2.73
C GLY A 118 3.48 -8.02 -3.14
N GLN A 119 2.54 -8.18 -4.07
CA GLN A 119 2.12 -9.50 -4.57
C GLN A 119 2.47 -9.69 -6.03
N SER A 120 3.15 -10.79 -6.37
CA SER A 120 3.39 -11.14 -7.77
C SER A 120 3.64 -12.64 -7.97
N ARG A 121 3.36 -13.12 -9.19
CA ARG A 121 3.81 -14.44 -9.69
C ARG A 121 5.01 -14.31 -10.63
N GLU A 122 5.31 -13.09 -11.07
CA GLU A 122 6.40 -12.78 -11.99
C GLU A 122 7.72 -12.70 -11.22
N PHE A 123 8.82 -13.02 -11.91
CA PHE A 123 10.15 -12.81 -11.37
C PHE A 123 10.58 -11.34 -11.54
N GLY A 124 10.75 -10.62 -10.42
CA GLY A 124 11.30 -9.25 -10.42
C GLY A 124 12.45 -9.06 -9.45
N GLY A 125 13.18 -10.15 -9.13
CA GLY A 125 14.37 -10.12 -8.29
C GLY A 125 14.11 -9.53 -6.90
N GLY A 126 15.04 -8.70 -6.42
CA GLY A 126 14.97 -8.04 -5.11
C GLY A 126 14.14 -6.75 -5.08
N VAL A 127 13.44 -6.39 -6.16
CA VAL A 127 12.65 -5.15 -6.20
C VAL A 127 11.50 -5.21 -5.20
N LEU A 128 10.83 -6.36 -5.07
CA LEU A 128 9.95 -6.61 -3.92
C LEU A 128 10.75 -7.28 -2.80
N SER A 129 10.52 -6.83 -1.57
CA SER A 129 11.20 -7.34 -0.39
C SER A 129 10.32 -7.08 0.85
N PRO A 130 9.41 -8.00 1.22
CA PRO A 130 9.19 -9.31 0.61
C PRO A 130 8.18 -9.33 -0.55
N CYS A 131 8.27 -10.36 -1.40
CA CYS A 131 7.26 -10.69 -2.42
C CYS A 131 6.35 -11.81 -1.91
N VAL A 132 5.04 -11.59 -1.95
CA VAL A 132 4.01 -12.57 -1.58
C VAL A 132 3.39 -13.17 -2.83
N THR A 133 3.21 -14.48 -2.87
CA THR A 133 2.50 -15.14 -3.97
C THR A 133 0.98 -14.92 -3.84
N PRO A 134 0.29 -14.37 -4.87
CA PRO A 134 -1.17 -14.27 -4.89
C PRO A 134 -1.87 -15.63 -4.78
N LYS A 135 -3.10 -15.64 -4.22
CA LYS A 135 -3.99 -16.82 -4.28
C LYS A 135 -4.30 -17.20 -5.73
N ALA A 136 -4.49 -18.51 -5.98
CA ALA A 136 -4.70 -19.03 -7.34
C ALA A 136 -6.12 -18.83 -7.90
N ASN A 137 -7.12 -18.67 -7.03
CA ASN A 137 -8.52 -18.51 -7.43
C ASN A 137 -8.91 -17.04 -7.56
N PRO A 138 -9.94 -16.72 -8.38
CA PRO A 138 -10.50 -15.37 -8.39
C PRO A 138 -11.01 -15.04 -6.99
N VAL A 139 -10.48 -13.95 -6.43
CA VAL A 139 -10.87 -13.37 -5.15
C VAL A 139 -11.30 -11.93 -5.40
N THR A 140 -12.10 -11.37 -4.51
CA THR A 140 -12.41 -9.93 -4.54
C THR A 140 -11.12 -9.11 -4.39
N VAL A 141 -11.13 -7.86 -4.86
CA VAL A 141 -9.96 -6.95 -4.72
C VAL A 141 -9.57 -6.81 -3.24
N VAL A 142 -10.55 -6.67 -2.35
CA VAL A 142 -10.30 -6.59 -0.90
C VAL A 142 -9.65 -7.87 -0.37
N ALA A 143 -10.20 -9.04 -0.70
CA ALA A 143 -9.63 -10.32 -0.25
C ALA A 143 -8.21 -10.57 -0.80
N HIS A 144 -7.91 -10.06 -1.99
CA HIS A 144 -6.56 -10.07 -2.56
C HIS A 144 -5.57 -9.29 -1.68
N HIS A 145 -5.93 -8.07 -1.28
CA HIS A 145 -5.09 -7.23 -0.43
C HIS A 145 -5.02 -7.71 1.02
N LEU A 146 -6.09 -8.27 1.58
CA LEU A 146 -6.06 -8.91 2.90
C LEU A 146 -5.13 -10.13 2.93
N HIS A 147 -5.06 -10.89 1.82
CA HIS A 147 -4.08 -11.97 1.67
C HIS A 147 -2.63 -11.46 1.70
N LEU A 148 -2.35 -10.29 1.12
CA LEU A 148 -1.03 -9.64 1.22
C LEU A 148 -0.67 -9.37 2.68
N LEU A 149 -1.59 -8.75 3.41
CA LEU A 149 -1.35 -8.33 4.79
C LEU A 149 -1.16 -9.53 5.71
N THR A 150 -2.03 -10.53 5.63
CA THR A 150 -1.90 -11.75 6.46
C THR A 150 -0.63 -12.52 6.19
N SER A 151 -0.21 -12.60 4.91
CA SER A 151 1.07 -13.22 4.55
C SER A 151 2.28 -12.45 5.11
N ALA A 152 2.13 -11.16 5.35
CA ALA A 152 3.14 -10.30 5.97
C ALA A 152 3.11 -10.32 7.52
N GLY A 153 2.12 -10.99 8.13
CA GLY A 153 1.98 -11.14 9.59
C GLY A 153 0.95 -10.21 10.25
N PHE A 154 0.20 -9.42 9.47
CA PHE A 154 -0.89 -8.61 10.01
C PHE A 154 -2.11 -9.47 10.33
N SER A 155 -2.70 -9.26 11.50
CA SER A 155 -3.89 -10.01 11.94
C SER A 155 -5.16 -9.19 11.75
N TYR A 156 -6.25 -9.84 11.35
CA TYR A 156 -7.58 -9.24 11.31
C TYR A 156 -8.64 -10.28 11.73
N THR A 157 -9.76 -9.82 12.26
CA THR A 157 -10.92 -10.67 12.57
C THR A 157 -11.87 -10.71 11.36
N GLU A 158 -12.36 -11.90 10.98
CA GLU A 158 -13.29 -12.10 9.83
C GLU A 158 -14.54 -11.18 9.84
N SER A 159 -14.86 -10.59 10.99
CA SER A 159 -15.92 -9.57 11.10
C SER A 159 -15.67 -8.34 10.22
N THR A 160 -14.43 -8.04 9.83
CA THR A 160 -14.14 -7.02 8.81
C THR A 160 -14.59 -7.47 7.43
N GLU A 161 -14.44 -8.75 7.05
CA GLU A 161 -14.82 -9.25 5.72
C GLU A 161 -16.34 -9.25 5.50
N ALA A 162 -17.12 -9.55 6.55
CA ALA A 162 -18.59 -9.54 6.53
C ALA A 162 -19.22 -8.14 6.47
N ALA A 163 -18.55 -7.11 7.02
CA ALA A 163 -19.02 -5.73 7.00
C ALA A 163 -18.84 -5.03 5.63
N ILE A 164 -18.09 -5.64 4.70
CA ILE A 164 -17.73 -5.07 3.38
C ILE A 164 -18.55 -5.71 2.24
N ALA A 165 -19.36 -6.74 2.55
CA ALA A 165 -20.22 -7.43 1.58
C ALA A 165 -21.68 -6.91 1.55
N HIS A 166 -21.96 -5.80 2.24
CA HIS A 166 -23.25 -5.07 2.23
C HIS A 166 -23.01 -3.60 1.89
#